data_AF-A0AA47MZU4-F1
#
_entry.id   AF-A0AA47MZU4-F1
#
_cell.length_a   1.000
_cell.length_b   1.000
_cell.length_c   1.000
_cell.angle_alpha   90.00
_cell.angle_beta   90.00
_cell.angle_gamma   90.00
#
_symmetry.space_group_name_H-M   'P 1'
#
loop_
_entity.id
_entity.type
_entity.pdbx_description
1 polymer ?
#
loop_
_entity_poly.entity_id
_entity_poly.type
_entity_poly.pdbx_seq_one_letter_code
_entity_poly.pdbx_strand_id
1 'polypeptide(L)' 'MQFLPAYSPFLNAIEEFFSAWRWKVYNHRLYDQMPLIDAMTAAAQEIGAEECQGWIRHTRRFFPRCIARENIACDVDENL' A
#
# COMPACT_ATOMS: atom_id res chain seq x y z
N MET A 1 -12.88 15.02 -5.96
CA MET A 1 -12.05 15.08 -4.74
C MET A 1 -12.62 14.11 -3.73
N GLN A 2 -11.86 13.10 -3.33
CA GLN A 2 -12.21 12.26 -2.17
C GLN A 2 -11.57 12.90 -0.93
N PHE A 3 -12.32 12.93 0.17
CA PHE A 3 -11.85 13.45 1.46
C PHE A 3 -11.00 12.37 2.15
N LEU A 4 -9.78 12.72 2.53
CA LEU A 4 -8.91 11.89 3.35
C LEU A 4 -8.64 12.64 4.67
N PRO A 5 -8.99 12.06 5.84
CA PRO A 5 -8.67 12.65 7.13
C PRO A 5 -7.15 12.78 7.34
N ALA A 6 -6.75 13.73 8.20
CA ALA A 6 -5.35 13.85 8.59
C ALA A 6 -4.88 12.61 9.38
N TYR A 7 -3.64 12.19 9.16
CA TYR A 7 -2.99 11.08 9.86
C TYR A 7 -3.74 9.73 9.78
N SER A 8 -4.49 9.49 8.70
CA SER A 8 -5.20 8.22 8.47
C SER A 8 -4.67 7.48 7.23
N PRO A 9 -3.41 7.03 7.21
CA PRO A 9 -2.82 6.33 6.05
C PRO A 9 -3.57 5.03 5.72
N PHE A 10 -4.10 4.35 6.73
CA PHE A 10 -4.93 3.15 6.60
C PHE A 10 -6.26 3.36 5.85
N LEU A 11 -6.68 4.61 5.63
CA LEU A 11 -7.82 4.97 4.78
C LEU A 11 -7.41 5.24 3.32
N ASN A 12 -6.12 5.17 3.01
CA ASN A 12 -5.55 5.48 1.72
C ASN A 12 -4.88 4.24 1.11
N ALA A 13 -5.59 3.54 0.22
CA ALA A 13 -5.11 2.29 -0.38
C ALA A 13 -3.76 2.41 -1.12
N ILE A 14 -3.35 3.61 -1.52
CA ILE A 14 -2.04 3.82 -2.15
C ILE A 14 -0.87 3.59 -1.18
N GLU A 15 -1.08 3.70 0.13
CA GLU A 15 -0.05 3.41 1.13
C GLU A 15 0.34 1.92 1.09
N GLU A 16 -0.63 1.03 0.88
CA GLU A 16 -0.39 -0.40 0.69
C GLU A 16 0.36 -0.68 -0.62
N PHE A 17 0.01 0.03 -1.70
CA PHE A 17 0.77 0.00 -2.95
C PHE A 17 2.24 0.38 -2.72
N PHE A 18 2.51 1.50 -2.05
CA PHE A 18 3.89 1.95 -1.80
C PHE A 18 4.66 0.98 -0.91
N SER A 19 3.98 0.36 0.05
CA SER A 19 4.56 -0.64 0.94
C SER A 19 4.99 -1.89 0.17
N ALA A 20 4.12 -2.43 -0.69
CA ALA A 20 4.43 -3.59 -1.54
C ALA A 20 5.48 -3.25 -2.62
N TRP A 21 5.29 -2.13 -3.31
CA TRP A 21 6.16 -1.68 -4.40
C TRP A 21 7.60 -1.47 -3.93
N ARG A 22 7.80 -0.91 -2.73
CA ARG A 22 9.14 -0.73 -2.15
C ARG A 22 9.93 -2.04 -2.10
N TRP A 23 9.30 -3.14 -1.67
CA TRP A 23 9.95 -4.44 -1.58
C TRP A 23 10.25 -5.03 -2.96
N LYS A 24 9.33 -4.88 -3.93
CA LYS A 24 9.54 -5.31 -5.32
C LYS A 24 10.69 -4.56 -5.99
N VAL A 25 10.77 -3.23 -5.80
CA VAL A 25 11.90 -2.42 -6.29
C VAL A 25 13.21 -2.87 -5.67
N TYR A 26 13.22 -3.16 -4.37
CA TYR A 26 14.41 -3.66 -3.68
C TYR A 26 14.88 -4.99 -4.27
N ASN A 27 13.97 -5.93 -4.54
CA ASN A 27 14.29 -7.21 -5.16
C ASN A 27 14.95 -7.03 -6.53
N HIS A 28 14.37 -6.25 -7.45
CA HIS A 28 14.98 -6.03 -8.78
C HIS A 28 16.38 -5.42 -8.72
N ARG A 29 16.63 -4.48 -7.80
CA ARG A 29 17.97 -3.88 -7.69
C ARG A 29 19.02 -4.85 -7.15
N LEU A 30 18.62 -5.74 -6.23
CA LEU A 30 19.54 -6.74 -5.68
C LEU A 30 19.91 -7.82 -6.71
N TYR A 31 18.93 -8.32 -7.45
CA TYR A 31 19.14 -9.46 -8.35
C TYR A 31 19.65 -9.06 -9.73
N ASP A 32 19.21 -7.92 -10.28
CA ASP A 32 19.44 -7.58 -11.68
C ASP A 32 20.40 -6.40 -11.90
N GLN A 33 20.92 -5.78 -10.83
CA GLN A 33 21.70 -4.53 -10.87
C GLN A 33 21.03 -3.42 -11.71
N MET A 34 19.71 -3.45 -11.76
CA MET A 34 18.90 -2.61 -12.62
C MET A 34 18.94 -1.13 -12.20
N PRO A 35 18.94 -0.17 -13.14
CA PRO A 35 18.77 1.24 -12.83
C PRO A 35 17.50 1.47 -12.01
N LEU A 36 17.54 2.43 -11.08
CA LEU A 36 16.43 2.64 -10.13
C LEU A 36 15.08 2.86 -10.84
N ILE A 37 15.07 3.67 -11.89
CA ILE A 37 13.84 4.00 -12.63
C ILE A 37 13.26 2.78 -13.35
N ASP A 38 14.12 1.90 -13.87
CA ASP A 38 13.72 0.67 -14.55
C ASP A 38 13.19 -0.33 -13.53
N ALA A 39 13.85 -0.47 -12.37
CA ALA A 39 13.38 -1.31 -11.26
C ALA A 39 12.03 -0.83 -10.70
N MET A 40 11.83 0.49 -10.60
CA MET A 40 10.56 1.11 -10.24
C MET A 40 9.45 0.78 -11.25
N THR A 41 9.78 0.84 -12.54
CA THR A 41 8.83 0.54 -13.62
C THR A 41 8.47 -0.95 -13.64
N ALA A 42 9.46 -1.83 -13.56
CA ALA A 42 9.26 -3.28 -13.52
C ALA A 42 8.43 -3.70 -12.30
N ALA A 43 8.80 -3.21 -11.10
CA ALA A 43 8.06 -3.49 -9.87
C ALA A 43 6.59 -3.04 -9.93
N ALA A 44 6.30 -1.93 -10.61
CA ALA A 44 4.93 -1.46 -10.78
C ALA A 44 4.14 -2.35 -11.76
N GLN A 45 4.80 -2.93 -12.77
CA GLN A 45 4.19 -3.86 -13.72
C GLN A 45 3.91 -5.24 -13.12
N GLU A 46 4.65 -5.64 -12.10
CA GLU A 46 4.39 -6.88 -11.36
C GLU A 46 3.14 -6.82 -10.48
N ILE A 47 2.63 -5.62 -10.18
CA ILE A 47 1.48 -5.46 -9.29
C ILE A 47 0.21 -5.83 -10.05
N GLY A 48 -0.43 -6.89 -9.58
CA GLY A 48 -1.64 -7.43 -10.18
C GLY A 48 -2.91 -6.67 -9.82
N ALA A 49 -3.96 -6.90 -10.62
CA ALA A 49 -5.30 -6.39 -10.30
C ALA A 49 -5.83 -6.99 -8.98
N GLU A 50 -5.48 -8.23 -8.65
CA GLU A 50 -5.91 -8.89 -7.41
C GLU A 50 -5.35 -8.18 -6.16
N GLU A 51 -4.07 -7.81 -6.17
CA GLU A 51 -3.43 -7.04 -5.10
C GLU A 51 -4.13 -5.69 -4.91
N CYS A 52 -4.36 -4.96 -6.00
CA CYS A 52 -5.10 -3.69 -5.98
C CYS A 52 -6.49 -3.85 -5.34
N GLN A 53 -7.23 -4.89 -5.73
CA GLN A 53 -8.55 -5.18 -5.15
C GLN A 53 -8.45 -5.56 -3.66
N GLY A 54 -7.39 -6.26 -3.26
CA GLY A 54 -7.06 -6.57 -1.88
C GLY A 54 -6.91 -5.30 -1.03
N TRP A 55 -6.09 -4.36 -1.48
CA TRP A 55 -5.84 -3.10 -0.77
C TRP A 55 -7.10 -2.22 -0.67
N ILE A 56 -7.90 -2.15 -1.74
CA ILE A 56 -9.20 -1.44 -1.69
C ILE A 56 -10.13 -2.08 -0.64
N ARG A 57 -10.20 -3.41 -0.58
CA ARG A 57 -11.02 -4.12 0.43
C ARG A 57 -10.49 -3.88 1.84
N HIS A 58 -9.17 -3.95 2.02
CA HIS A 58 -8.51 -3.74 3.30
C HIS A 58 -8.78 -2.34 3.83
N THR A 59 -8.47 -1.30 3.05
CA THR A 59 -8.79 0.10 3.34
C THR A 59 -10.27 0.29 3.69
N ARG A 60 -11.17 -0.34 2.93
CA ARG A 60 -12.63 -0.21 3.15
C ARG A 60 -13.10 -0.75 4.51
N ARG A 61 -12.41 -1.74 5.07
CA ARG A 61 -12.76 -2.35 6.38
C ARG A 61 -12.65 -1.34 7.53
N PHE A 62 -11.86 -0.29 7.38
CA PHE A 62 -11.66 0.70 8.44
C PHE A 62 -12.73 1.80 8.47
N PHE A 63 -13.44 2.08 7.37
CA PHE A 63 -14.48 3.12 7.37
C PHE A 63 -15.56 2.92 8.45
N PRO A 64 -16.18 1.72 8.61
CA PRO A 64 -17.16 1.50 9.66
C PRO A 64 -16.60 1.71 11.07
N ARG A 65 -15.34 1.33 11.30
CA ARG A 65 -14.65 1.48 12.58
C ARG A 65 -14.40 2.94 12.93
N CYS A 66 -14.00 3.74 11.94
CA CYS A 66 -13.87 5.20 12.08
C CYS A 66 -15.22 5.86 12.41
N ILE A 67 -16.30 5.43 11.74
CA ILE A 67 -17.66 5.93 12.01
C ILE A 67 -18.08 5.59 13.44
N ALA A 68 -17.77 4.37 13.90
CA ALA A 68 -18.01 3.92 15.27
C ALA A 68 -17.08 4.57 16.31
N ARG A 69 -16.12 5.40 15.90
CA ARG A 69 -15.11 6.05 16.76
C ARG A 69 -14.30 5.05 17.57
N GLU A 70 -14.05 3.87 16.99
CA GLU A 70 -13.17 2.89 17.59
C GLU A 70 -11.76 3.46 17.75
N ASN A 71 -11.06 3.04 18.80
CA ASN A 71 -9.63 3.28 18.91
C ASN A 71 -8.91 2.30 17.98
N ILE A 72 -8.48 2.78 16.82
CA ILE A 72 -7.79 1.97 15.82
C ILE A 72 -6.29 2.14 16.03
N ALA A 73 -5.64 1.10 16.57
CA ALA A 73 -4.20 0.97 16.48
C ALA A 73 -3.87 0.63 15.02
N CYS A 74 -3.50 1.63 14.24
CA CYS A 74 -2.94 1.43 12.91
C CYS A 74 -1.44 1.33 13.04
N ASP A 75 -0.98 0.20 13.56
CA ASP A 75 0.44 -0.11 13.52
C ASP A 75 0.84 -0.33 12.06
N VAL A 76 1.88 0.38 11.65
CA VAL A 76 2.41 0.38 10.27
C VAL A 76 2.96 -1.00 9.89
N ASP A 77 3.12 -1.89 10.88
CA ASP A 77 3.83 -3.18 10.77
C ASP A 77 2.92 -4.43 10.72
N GLU A 78 1.58 -4.32 10.80
CA GLU A 78 0.71 -5.52 10.68
C GLU A 78 0.67 -6.11 9.25
N ASN A 79 1.29 -5.47 8.27
CA ASN A 79 1.30 -5.86 6.85
C ASN A 79 2.64 -6.45 6.35
N LEU A 80 3.50 -6.93 7.26
CA LEU A 80 4.79 -7.57 6.93
C LEU A 80 4.77 -9.09 7.13
#